data_AF-A0A4Q2QRK8-F1
#
_entry.id   AF-A0A4Q2QRK8-F1
#
_cell.length_a   1.000
_cell.length_b   1.000
_cell.length_c   1.000
_cell.angle_alpha   90.00
_cell.angle_beta   90.00
_cell.angle_gamma   90.00
#
_symmetry.space_group_name_H-M   'P 1'
#
loop_
_entity.id
_entity.type
_entity.pdbx_description
1 polymer ?
#
loop_
_entity_poly.entity_id
_entity_poly.type
_entity_poly.pdbx_seq_one_letter_code
_entity_poly.pdbx_strand_id
1 'polypeptide(L)'
;LGKSSRRRALINLSLCFPERSEAEREAIVDEMFATAPQAMAMMAELAIRGPEKIQPRVDWQGLEIIEEMRRNNEKVIFLVPHGWAVDIPAMLMASQGQKMAAMFHNQGNPVFDYVWNTVRRRFGGRLHARNDGIKP
;
A
#
# COMPACT_ATOMS: atom_id res chain seq x y z
N LEU A 1 -19.79 5.64 -13.04
CA LEU A 1 -18.99 4.96 -11.98
C LEU A 1 -18.26 5.91 -11.00
N GLY A 2 -18.30 7.25 -11.14
CA GLY A 2 -17.59 8.18 -10.21
C GLY A 2 -18.43 8.91 -9.13
N LYS A 3 -19.76 8.94 -9.23
CA LYS A 3 -20.61 9.82 -8.40
C LYS A 3 -20.80 9.36 -6.93
N SER A 4 -20.38 8.14 -6.57
CA SER A 4 -20.45 7.61 -5.19
C SER A 4 -19.16 7.81 -4.39
N SER A 5 -17.99 7.50 -4.98
CA SER A 5 -16.69 7.61 -4.28
C SER A 5 -16.25 9.04 -4.05
N ARG A 6 -16.45 9.93 -5.04
CA ARG A 6 -16.16 11.37 -4.87
C ARG A 6 -16.98 11.98 -3.73
N ARG A 7 -18.28 11.69 -3.70
CA ARG A 7 -19.18 12.14 -2.63
C ARG A 7 -18.73 11.65 -1.26
N ARG A 8 -18.36 10.37 -1.13
CA ARG A 8 -17.84 9.82 0.13
C ARG A 8 -16.55 10.52 0.57
N ALA A 9 -15.62 10.79 -0.36
CA ALA A 9 -14.40 11.51 -0.05
C ALA A 9 -14.69 12.94 0.44
N LEU A 10 -15.60 13.68 -0.23
CA LEU A 10 -15.99 15.02 0.20
C LEU A 10 -16.68 15.03 1.58
N ILE A 11 -17.57 14.07 1.84
CA ILE A 11 -18.19 13.91 3.17
C ILE A 11 -17.13 13.65 4.23
N ASN A 12 -16.22 12.71 3.99
CA ASN A 12 -15.14 12.40 4.92
C ASN A 12 -14.26 13.63 5.18
N LEU A 13 -13.90 14.39 4.14
CA LEU A 13 -13.11 15.61 4.30
C LEU A 13 -13.88 16.71 5.05
N SER A 14 -15.20 16.80 4.89
CA SER A 14 -16.01 17.76 5.65
C SER A 14 -16.06 17.44 7.15
N LEU A 15 -16.02 16.16 7.50
CA LEU A 15 -16.00 15.71 8.89
C LEU A 15 -14.61 15.82 9.51
N CYS A 16 -13.55 15.47 8.77
CA CYS A 16 -12.17 15.47 9.25
C CYS A 16 -11.51 16.85 9.23
N PHE A 17 -11.91 17.72 8.30
CA PHE A 17 -11.32 19.05 8.09
C PHE A 17 -12.43 20.10 7.99
N PRO A 18 -13.23 20.30 9.05
CA PRO A 18 -14.36 21.24 9.07
C PRO A 18 -13.95 22.69 8.75
N GLU A 19 -12.70 23.05 9.02
CA GLU A 19 -12.10 24.37 8.78
C GLU A 19 -11.81 24.67 7.30
N ARG A 20 -11.67 23.64 6.45
CA ARG A 20 -11.42 23.84 5.02
C ARG A 20 -12.69 24.23 4.28
N SER A 21 -12.58 25.16 3.33
CA SER A 21 -13.67 25.51 2.43
C SER A 21 -14.06 24.33 1.53
N GLU A 22 -15.25 24.39 0.95
CA GLU A 22 -15.71 23.38 -0.03
C GLU A 22 -14.74 23.27 -1.21
N ALA A 23 -14.28 24.40 -1.76
CA ALA A 23 -13.34 24.43 -2.86
C ALA A 23 -11.99 23.75 -2.54
N GLU A 24 -11.45 23.96 -1.34
CA GLU A 24 -10.22 23.30 -0.91
C GLU A 24 -10.42 21.78 -0.79
N ARG A 25 -11.56 21.33 -0.26
CA ARG A 25 -11.87 19.89 -0.18
C ARG A 25 -12.04 19.28 -1.57
N GLU A 26 -12.68 19.97 -2.51
CA GLU A 26 -12.76 19.52 -3.89
C GLU A 26 -11.38 19.38 -4.55
N ALA A 27 -10.50 20.37 -4.36
CA ALA A 27 -9.14 20.33 -4.88
C ALA A 27 -8.35 19.13 -4.32
N ILE A 28 -8.47 18.84 -3.02
CA ILE A 28 -7.85 17.64 -2.41
C ILE A 28 -8.38 16.36 -3.07
N VAL A 29 -9.68 16.28 -3.34
CA VAL A 29 -10.26 15.09 -3.98
C VAL A 29 -9.79 14.95 -5.42
N ASP A 30 -9.68 16.05 -6.16
CA ASP A 30 -9.14 16.05 -7.52
C ASP A 30 -7.68 15.58 -7.55
N GLU A 31 -6.85 16.12 -6.66
CA GLU A 31 -5.45 15.70 -6.51
C GLU A 31 -5.34 14.22 -6.12
N MET A 32 -6.19 13.74 -5.20
CA MET A 32 -6.25 12.32 -4.83
C MET A 32 -6.56 11.44 -6.05
N PHE A 33 -7.55 11.82 -6.88
CA PHE A 33 -7.88 11.06 -8.09
C PHE A 33 -6.81 11.17 -9.18
N ALA A 34 -6.07 12.28 -9.26
CA ALA A 34 -4.92 12.43 -10.14
C ALA A 34 -3.70 11.61 -9.67
N THR A 35 -3.55 11.43 -8.35
CA THR A 35 -2.45 10.66 -7.74
C THR A 35 -2.67 9.15 -7.86
N ALA A 36 -3.92 8.69 -7.71
CA ALA A 36 -4.28 7.26 -7.79
C ALA A 36 -3.71 6.52 -9.02
N PRO A 37 -3.89 7.00 -10.28
CA PRO A 37 -3.36 6.31 -11.45
C PRO A 37 -1.82 6.27 -11.49
N GLN A 38 -1.14 7.26 -10.91
CA GLN A 38 0.33 7.28 -10.85
C GLN A 38 0.84 6.16 -9.94
N ALA A 39 0.23 6.01 -8.76
CA ALA A 39 0.54 4.92 -7.84
C ALA A 39 0.21 3.54 -8.46
N MET A 40 -0.93 3.42 -9.16
CA MET A 40 -1.31 2.20 -9.86
C MET A 40 -0.32 1.84 -10.98
N ALA A 41 0.15 2.83 -11.75
CA ALA A 41 1.15 2.62 -12.80
C ALA A 41 2.49 2.16 -12.21
N MET A 42 2.96 2.81 -11.13
CA MET A 42 4.17 2.39 -10.41
C MET A 42 4.04 0.98 -9.84
N MET A 43 2.88 0.63 -9.31
CA MET A 43 2.58 -0.71 -8.80
C MET A 43 2.60 -1.76 -9.92
N ALA A 44 1.98 -1.46 -11.07
CA ALA A 44 1.99 -2.34 -12.23
C ALA A 44 3.41 -2.51 -12.77
N GLU A 45 4.20 -1.45 -12.82
CA GLU A 45 5.59 -1.51 -13.23
C GLU A 45 6.42 -2.37 -12.27
N LEU A 46 6.29 -2.19 -10.96
CA LEU A 46 6.91 -3.06 -9.94
C LEU A 46 6.50 -4.53 -10.14
N ALA A 47 5.22 -4.76 -10.41
CA ALA A 47 4.64 -6.08 -10.67
C ALA A 47 5.11 -6.72 -11.98
N ILE A 48 5.63 -5.98 -12.96
CA ILE A 48 6.08 -6.55 -14.23
C ILE A 48 7.61 -6.58 -14.32
N ARG A 49 8.26 -5.51 -13.87
CA ARG A 49 9.68 -5.22 -14.11
C ARG A 49 10.58 -5.47 -12.90
N GLY A 50 10.02 -5.91 -11.77
CA GLY A 50 10.80 -6.21 -10.58
C GLY A 50 11.25 -4.97 -9.79
N PRO A 51 11.84 -5.19 -8.60
CA PRO A 51 12.24 -4.12 -7.69
C PRO A 51 13.39 -3.26 -8.24
N GLU A 52 14.26 -3.80 -9.10
CA GLU A 52 15.43 -3.13 -9.67
C GLU A 52 15.08 -1.88 -10.49
N LYS A 53 13.91 -1.84 -11.13
CA LYS A 53 13.45 -0.66 -11.88
C LYS A 53 12.86 0.42 -10.98
N ILE A 54 12.38 0.05 -9.80
CA ILE A 54 11.61 0.94 -8.93
C ILE A 54 12.48 1.50 -7.80
N GLN A 55 13.38 0.70 -7.24
CA GLN A 55 14.27 1.11 -6.14
C GLN A 55 15.00 2.44 -6.38
N PRO A 56 15.58 2.74 -7.56
CA PRO A 56 16.26 4.02 -7.78
C PRO A 56 15.34 5.25 -7.75
N ARG A 57 14.02 5.06 -7.83
CA ARG A 57 13.00 6.12 -7.77
C ARG A 57 12.36 6.25 -6.39
N VAL A 58 12.80 5.44 -5.42
CA VAL A 58 12.26 5.45 -4.06
C VAL A 58 13.23 6.15 -3.16
N ASP A 59 12.73 7.18 -2.49
CA ASP A 59 13.42 7.83 -1.39
C ASP A 59 12.79 7.35 -0.08
N TRP A 60 13.63 6.79 0.80
CA TRP A 60 13.18 6.24 2.07
C TRP A 60 13.40 7.26 3.19
N GLN A 61 12.33 7.58 3.90
CA GLN A 61 12.36 8.46 5.06
C GLN A 61 12.20 7.62 6.32
N GLY A 62 13.17 7.67 7.25
CA GLY A 62 13.11 6.93 8.52
C GLY A 62 13.45 5.45 8.45
N LEU A 63 14.08 4.97 7.36
CA LEU A 63 14.44 3.55 7.20
C LEU A 63 15.49 3.10 8.22
N GLU A 64 16.36 4.00 8.64
CA GLU A 64 17.39 3.78 9.65
C GLU A 64 16.84 3.26 10.98
N ILE A 65 15.61 3.66 11.35
CA ILE A 65 14.91 3.19 12.54
C ILE A 65 14.63 1.68 12.42
N ILE A 66 14.15 1.25 11.25
CA ILE A 66 13.84 -0.15 10.97
C ILE A 66 15.12 -0.98 10.90
N GLU A 67 16.18 -0.43 10.29
CA GLU A 67 17.47 -1.10 10.22
C GLU A 67 18.11 -1.29 11.60
N GLU A 68 18.00 -0.30 12.50
CA GLU A 68 18.46 -0.40 13.88
C GLU A 68 17.72 -1.50 14.64
N MET A 69 16.39 -1.46 14.64
CA MET A 69 15.56 -2.51 15.25
C MET A 69 15.89 -3.90 14.68
N ARG A 70 16.17 -3.99 13.37
CA ARG A 70 16.59 -5.24 12.73
C ARG A 70 17.94 -5.72 13.25
N ARG A 71 18.94 -4.84 13.39
CA ARG A 71 20.27 -5.18 13.96
C ARG A 71 20.14 -5.68 15.40
N ASN A 72 19.19 -5.13 16.16
CA ASN A 72 18.88 -5.55 17.52
C ASN A 72 18.00 -6.81 17.60
N ASN A 73 17.66 -7.42 16.46
CA ASN A 73 16.75 -8.58 16.35
C ASN A 73 15.34 -8.32 16.92
N GLU A 74 14.91 -7.06 16.97
CA GLU A 74 13.58 -6.66 17.38
C GLU A 74 12.54 -6.99 16.28
N LYS A 75 11.27 -7.03 16.67
CA LYS A 75 10.15 -7.37 15.77
C LYS A 75 9.26 -6.13 15.66
N VAL A 76 9.01 -5.70 14.42
CA VAL A 76 8.29 -4.45 14.14
C VAL A 76 6.90 -4.77 13.60
N ILE A 77 5.90 -4.07 14.13
CA ILE A 77 4.54 -4.03 13.57
C ILE A 77 4.39 -2.70 12.83
N PHE A 78 4.19 -2.75 11.52
CA PHE A 78 3.90 -1.57 10.72
C PHE A 78 2.43 -1.20 10.84
N LEU A 79 2.15 -0.01 11.38
CA LEU A 79 0.82 0.60 11.36
C LEU A 79 0.73 1.52 10.15
N VAL A 80 0.03 1.07 9.11
CA VAL A 80 -0.06 1.78 7.83
C VAL A 80 -1.49 2.23 7.54
N PRO A 81 -1.71 3.49 7.12
CA PRO A 81 -3.00 3.90 6.60
C PRO A 81 -3.29 3.23 5.26
N HIS A 82 -4.57 3.14 4.90
CA HIS A 82 -4.95 2.63 3.59
C HIS A 82 -4.65 3.69 2.51
N GLY A 83 -3.50 3.55 1.84
CA GLY A 83 -3.06 4.43 0.76
C GLY A 83 -2.87 3.68 -0.56
N TRP A 84 -2.86 4.42 -1.68
CA TRP A 84 -2.77 3.86 -3.04
C TRP A 84 -1.54 2.98 -3.27
N ALA A 85 -0.43 3.32 -2.64
CA ALA A 85 0.88 2.70 -2.86
C ALA A 85 1.29 1.74 -1.73
N VAL A 86 0.38 1.36 -0.81
CA VAL A 86 0.74 0.67 0.45
C VAL A 86 1.52 -0.65 0.25
N ASP A 87 1.28 -1.38 -0.84
CA ASP A 87 2.01 -2.64 -1.11
C ASP A 87 3.45 -2.41 -1.61
N ILE A 88 3.76 -1.26 -2.24
CA ILE A 88 5.09 -0.96 -2.81
C ILE A 88 6.21 -1.05 -1.74
N PRO A 89 6.16 -0.32 -0.62
CA PRO A 89 7.24 -0.38 0.36
C PRO A 89 7.40 -1.78 0.97
N ALA A 90 6.30 -2.49 1.21
CA ALA A 90 6.35 -3.86 1.74
C ALA A 90 7.01 -4.84 0.75
N MET A 91 6.68 -4.74 -0.54
CA MET A 91 7.27 -5.55 -1.61
C MET A 91 8.76 -5.24 -1.78
N LEU A 92 9.15 -3.96 -1.76
CA LEU A 92 10.56 -3.55 -1.88
C LEU A 92 11.39 -4.03 -0.69
N MET A 93 10.93 -3.79 0.54
CA MET A 93 11.61 -4.30 1.74
C MET A 93 11.76 -5.83 1.69
N ALA A 94 10.70 -6.55 1.29
CA ALA A 94 10.77 -8.01 1.15
C ALA A 94 11.83 -8.45 0.13
N SER A 95 11.91 -7.79 -1.03
CA SER A 95 12.93 -8.10 -2.04
C SER A 95 14.36 -7.82 -1.59
N GLN A 96 14.54 -6.93 -0.62
CA GLN A 96 15.84 -6.63 0.00
C GLN A 96 16.18 -7.59 1.14
N GLY A 97 15.39 -8.66 1.33
CA GLY A 97 15.63 -9.70 2.32
C GLY A 97 15.00 -9.41 3.69
N GLN A 98 14.20 -8.35 3.83
CA GLN A 98 13.43 -8.13 5.05
C GLN A 98 12.34 -9.20 5.18
N LYS A 99 12.30 -9.87 6.34
CA LYS A 99 11.26 -10.86 6.62
C LYS A 99 9.93 -10.16 6.87
N MET A 100 9.12 -10.04 5.81
CA MET A 100 7.80 -9.40 5.85
C MET A 100 6.68 -10.43 6.00
N ALA A 101 5.66 -10.10 6.79
CA ALA A 101 4.41 -10.84 6.85
C ALA A 101 3.23 -9.83 6.83
N ALA A 102 2.20 -10.13 6.04
CA ALA A 102 1.01 -9.29 5.94
C ALA A 102 -0.27 -10.12 5.97
N MET A 103 -1.32 -9.54 6.52
CA MET A 103 -2.67 -10.09 6.47
C MET A 103 -3.44 -9.45 5.32
N PHE A 104 -4.28 -10.23 4.62
CA PHE A 104 -5.11 -9.69 3.53
C PHE A 104 -6.52 -10.29 3.53
N HIS A 105 -7.45 -9.57 2.89
CA HIS A 105 -8.75 -10.10 2.51
C HIS A 105 -8.71 -10.52 1.04
N ASN A 106 -9.33 -11.65 0.73
CA ASN A 106 -9.44 -12.12 -0.65
C ASN A 106 -10.19 -11.08 -1.50
N GLN A 107 -9.70 -10.85 -2.71
CA GLN A 107 -10.38 -10.02 -3.69
C GLN A 107 -11.63 -10.74 -4.21
N GLY A 108 -12.68 -9.98 -4.55
CA GLY A 108 -13.94 -10.56 -5.00
C GLY A 108 -13.84 -11.32 -6.33
N ASN A 109 -12.89 -10.95 -7.20
CA ASN A 109 -12.59 -11.69 -8.43
C ASN A 109 -11.45 -12.69 -8.16
N PRO A 110 -11.68 -14.01 -8.31
CA PRO A 110 -10.69 -15.03 -7.96
C PRO A 110 -9.46 -15.04 -8.87
N VAL A 111 -9.61 -14.67 -10.15
CA VAL A 111 -8.46 -14.58 -11.07
C VAL A 111 -7.56 -13.41 -10.66
N PHE A 112 -8.18 -12.27 -10.36
CA PHE A 112 -7.43 -11.11 -9.88
C PHE A 112 -6.76 -11.38 -8.54
N ASP A 113 -7.46 -12.03 -7.61
CA ASP A 113 -6.91 -12.45 -6.32
C ASP A 113 -5.67 -13.34 -6.51
N TYR A 114 -5.78 -14.38 -7.34
CA TYR A 114 -4.69 -15.30 -7.63
C TYR A 114 -3.47 -14.58 -8.22
N VAL A 115 -3.69 -13.75 -9.25
CA VAL A 115 -2.62 -13.00 -9.91
C VAL A 115 -1.94 -12.06 -8.91
N TRP A 116 -2.72 -11.30 -8.14
CA TRP A 116 -2.19 -10.33 -7.19
C TRP A 116 -1.41 -10.99 -6.04
N ASN A 117 -1.92 -12.10 -5.51
CA ASN A 117 -1.22 -12.89 -4.50
C ASN A 117 0.07 -13.50 -5.03
N THR A 118 0.09 -13.97 -6.28
CA THR A 118 1.28 -14.49 -6.94
C THR A 118 2.34 -13.41 -7.09
N VAL A 119 1.96 -12.21 -7.54
CA VAL A 119 2.86 -11.06 -7.64
C VAL A 119 3.47 -10.71 -6.29
N ARG A 120 2.67 -10.57 -5.24
CA ARG A 120 3.18 -10.18 -3.91
C ARG A 120 4.10 -11.23 -3.29
N ARG A 121 3.77 -12.53 -3.42
CA ARG A 121 4.59 -13.62 -2.85
C ARG A 121 5.99 -13.72 -3.48
N ARG A 122 6.13 -13.40 -4.76
CA ARG A 122 7.44 -13.49 -5.45
C ARG A 122 8.51 -12.56 -4.88
N PHE A 123 8.12 -11.52 -4.13
CA PHE A 123 9.04 -10.60 -3.45
C PHE A 123 9.56 -11.16 -2.12
N GLY A 124 9.15 -12.37 -1.69
CA GLY A 124 9.67 -13.04 -0.50
C GLY A 124 8.89 -12.81 0.79
N GLY A 125 7.80 -12.04 0.73
CA GLY A 125 6.89 -11.82 1.87
C GLY A 125 5.93 -13.00 2.10
N ARG A 126 5.52 -13.21 3.35
CA ARG A 126 4.45 -14.16 3.71
C ARG A 126 3.10 -13.44 3.73
N LEU A 127 2.10 -14.05 3.10
CA LEU A 127 0.73 -13.54 3.07
C LEU A 127 -0.20 -14.50 3.79
N HIS A 128 -0.94 -13.99 4.77
CA HIS A 128 -1.91 -14.75 5.54
C HIS A 128 -3.31 -14.22 5.22
N ALA A 129 -4.17 -15.07 4.64
CA ALA A 129 -5.56 -14.66 4.41
C ALA A 129 -6.26 -14.59 5.78
N ARG A 130 -7.04 -13.54 6.01
CA ARG A 130 -7.72 -13.34 7.30
C ARG A 130 -8.66 -14.50 7.66
N ASN A 131 -9.22 -15.17 6.65
CA ASN A 131 -10.16 -16.27 6.81
C ASN A 131 -9.49 -17.59 7.18
N ASP A 132 -8.18 -17.73 6.93
CA ASP A 132 -7.44 -18.97 7.22
C ASP A 132 -7.07 -19.09 8.70
N GLY A 133 -7.31 -18.02 9.49
CA GLY A 133 -6.82 -17.92 10.85
C GLY A 133 -5.29 -17.75 10.91
N ILE A 134 -4.80 -17.33 12.07
CA ILE A 134 -3.35 -17.17 12.33
C ILE A 134 -2.88 -18.20 13.38
N LYS A 135 -3.74 -19.18 13.71
CA LYS A 135 -3.40 -20.23 14.67
C LYS A 135 -2.66 -21.37 13.97
N PRO A 136 -1.59 -21.91 14.59
CA PRO A 136 -0.93 -23.12 14.10
C PRO A 136 -1.84 -24.33 14.19
#